data_AF-A0A7W6GUC5-F1
#
_entry.id   AF-A0A7W6GUC5-F1
#
_cell.length_a   1.000
_cell.length_b   1.000
_cell.length_c   1.000
_cell.angle_alpha   90.00
_cell.angle_beta   90.00
_cell.angle_gamma   90.00
#
_symmetry.space_group_name_H-M   'P 1'
#
loop_
_entity.id
_entity.type
_entity.pdbx_description
1 polymer ?
#
loop_
_entity_poly.entity_id
_entity_poly.type
_entity_poly.pdbx_seq_one_letter_code
_entity_poly.pdbx_strand_id
1 'polypeptide(L)' 'MAENPTATERDAARYRWLKSRDLETIHKGGVFAGLTPENVVLNGEDLDRHIDAEMSQSKHPGGTNGT' A
#
# COMPACT_ATOMS: atom_id res chain seq x y z
N MET A 1 -0.47 -5.19 30.74
CA MET A 1 -0.14 -3.97 29.98
C MET A 1 -0.24 -4.32 28.52
N ALA A 2 -1.13 -3.68 27.76
CA ALA A 2 -1.10 -3.81 26.30
C ALA A 2 0.08 -2.97 25.80
N GLU A 3 1.10 -3.63 25.25
CA GLU A 3 2.19 -2.97 24.54
C GLU A 3 1.61 -2.11 23.41
N ASN A 4 2.07 -0.86 23.31
CA ASN A 4 1.64 0.02 22.24
C ASN A 4 2.21 -0.53 20.92
N PRO A 5 1.41 -0.74 19.86
CA PRO A 5 1.92 -1.29 18.62
C PRO A 5 2.98 -0.36 18.04
N THR A 6 4.08 -0.94 17.59
CA THR A 6 5.17 -0.25 16.90
C THR A 6 4.65 0.43 15.62
N ALA A 7 5.42 1.37 15.07
CA ALA A 7 5.04 2.03 13.82
C ALA A 7 4.80 1.00 12.70
N THR A 8 5.71 0.03 12.56
CA THR A 8 5.63 -1.05 11.58
C THR A 8 4.36 -1.90 11.71
N GLU A 9 3.93 -2.20 12.93
CA GLU A 9 2.68 -2.95 13.15
C GLU A 9 1.45 -2.15 12.74
N ARG A 10 1.45 -0.83 12.98
CA ARG A 10 0.36 0.05 12.53
C ARG A 10 0.33 0.16 11.01
N ASP A 11 1.49 0.24 10.37
CA ASP A 11 1.60 0.27 8.91
C ASP A 11 1.12 -1.05 8.29
N ALA A 12 1.51 -2.18 8.86
CA ALA A 12 1.01 -3.49 8.45
C ALA A 12 -0.51 -3.62 8.64
N ALA A 13 -1.07 -3.09 9.75
CA ALA A 13 -2.51 -3.09 9.99
C ALA A 13 -3.27 -2.24 8.98
N ARG A 14 -2.77 -1.03 8.66
CA ARG A 14 -3.33 -0.16 7.62
C ARG A 14 -3.32 -0.83 6.25
N TYR A 15 -2.19 -1.47 5.90
CA TYR A 15 -2.05 -2.20 4.65
C TYR A 15 -3.05 -3.35 4.55
N ARG A 16 -3.15 -4.18 5.59
CA ARG A 16 -4.13 -5.29 5.64
C ARG A 16 -5.57 -4.80 5.53
N TRP A 17 -5.89 -3.69 6.19
CA TRP A 17 -7.23 -3.09 6.11
C TRP A 17 -7.56 -2.64 4.69
N LEU A 18 -6.61 -2.00 4.00
CA LEU A 18 -6.79 -1.54 2.62
C LEU A 18 -6.92 -2.73 1.65
N LYS A 19 -6.06 -3.74 1.80
CA LYS A 19 -6.05 -4.98 1.00
C LYS A 19 -7.36 -5.76 1.09
N SER A 20 -7.97 -5.80 2.27
CA SER A 20 -9.20 -6.54 2.55
C SER A 20 -10.47 -5.85 2.03
N ARG A 21 -10.37 -4.63 1.45
CA ARG A 21 -11.55 -3.93 0.93
C ARG A 21 -11.98 -4.50 -0.42
N ASP A 22 -13.26 -4.81 -0.49
CA ASP A 22 -13.90 -5.34 -1.68
C ASP A 22 -14.23 -4.19 -2.67
N LEU A 23 -13.78 -4.32 -3.91
CA LEU A 23 -13.99 -3.32 -4.97
C LEU A 23 -15.46 -3.22 -5.39
N GLU A 24 -16.31 -4.20 -5.08
CA GLU A 24 -17.74 -4.13 -5.39
C GLU A 24 -18.47 -3.13 -4.46
N THR A 25 -17.82 -2.64 -3.40
CA THR A 25 -18.38 -1.63 -2.48
C THR A 25 -18.07 -0.16 -2.83
N ILE A 26 -17.57 0.14 -4.03
CA ILE A 26 -17.31 1.52 -4.52
C ILE A 26 -18.55 2.42 -4.40
N HIS A 27 -19.76 1.84 -4.37
CA HIS A 27 -21.03 2.56 -4.23
C HIS A 27 -21.23 3.34 -2.92
N LYS A 28 -20.41 3.14 -1.88
CA LYS A 28 -20.56 3.84 -0.58
C LYS A 28 -19.52 4.92 -0.29
N GLY A 29 -18.53 5.11 -1.17
CA GLY A 29 -17.37 5.95 -0.89
C GLY A 29 -16.41 5.32 0.13
N GLY A 30 -15.10 5.52 -0.04
CA GLY A 30 -14.08 4.91 0.79
C GLY A 30 -12.65 5.24 0.35
N VAL A 31 -11.67 4.72 1.09
CA VAL A 31 -10.24 4.82 0.74
C VAL A 31 -9.83 3.58 -0.02
N PHE A 32 -9.23 3.77 -1.19
CA PHE A 32 -8.76 2.70 -2.08
C PHE A 32 -7.37 3.03 -2.64
N ALA A 33 -6.67 2.02 -3.13
CA ALA A 33 -5.45 2.20 -3.91
C ALA A 33 -5.80 2.34 -5.39
N GLY A 34 -5.33 3.41 -6.02
CA GLY A 34 -5.51 3.65 -7.45
C GLY A 34 -4.19 3.56 -8.18
N LEU A 35 -4.20 2.89 -9.34
CA LEU A 35 -3.12 2.90 -10.30
C LEU A 35 -3.33 4.06 -11.28
N THR A 36 -2.34 4.93 -11.37
CA THR A 36 -2.30 6.02 -12.35
C THR A 36 -1.18 5.74 -13.35
N PRO A 37 -1.33 6.09 -14.64
CA PRO A 37 -2.41 6.88 -15.25
C PRO A 37 -3.64 6.08 -15.68
N GLU A 38 -3.68 4.78 -15.43
CA GLU A 38 -4.74 3.89 -15.93
C GLU A 38 -6.11 4.11 -15.21
N ASN A 39 -6.12 4.87 -14.11
CA ASN A 39 -7.31 5.15 -13.29
C ASN A 39 -8.03 3.86 -12.82
N VAL A 40 -7.26 2.80 -12.58
CA VAL A 40 -7.76 1.50 -12.14
C VAL A 40 -7.67 1.43 -10.62
N VAL A 41 -8.72 0.92 -9.97
CA VAL A 41 -8.70 0.67 -8.53
C VAL A 41 -8.19 -0.75 -8.26
N LEU A 42 -7.15 -0.88 -7.44
CA LEU A 42 -6.53 -2.17 -7.09
C LEU A 42 -6.92 -2.58 -5.67
N ASN A 43 -7.06 -3.89 -5.44
CA ASN A 43 -7.25 -4.48 -4.11
C ASN A 43 -6.56 -5.84 -4.01
N GLY A 44 -6.65 -6.47 -2.84
CA GLY A 44 -6.28 -7.88 -2.68
C GLY A 44 -4.85 -8.18 -3.14
N GLU A 45 -4.71 -9.24 -3.94
CA GLU A 45 -3.43 -9.70 -4.48
C GLU A 45 -2.90 -8.80 -5.60
N ASP A 46 -3.78 -8.16 -6.35
CA ASP A 46 -3.39 -7.27 -7.46
C ASP A 46 -2.65 -6.03 -6.94
N LEU A 47 -3.16 -5.42 -5.86
CA LEU A 47 -2.49 -4.35 -5.15
C LEU A 47 -1.10 -4.76 -4.63
N ASP A 48 -0.96 -5.98 -4.11
CA ASP A 48 0.29 -6.53 -3.60
C ASP A 48 1.35 -6.64 -4.71
N ARG A 49 0.95 -7.20 -5.86
CA ARG A 49 1.82 -7.38 -7.03
C ARG A 49 2.30 -6.05 -7.60
N HIS A 50 1.41 -5.06 -7.70
CA HIS A 50 1.79 -3.73 -8.18
C HIS A 50 2.74 -3.03 -7.20
N ILE A 51 2.49 -3.12 -5.89
CA ILE A 51 3.39 -2.53 -4.89
C ILE A 51 4.76 -3.20 -4.91
N ASP A 52 4.84 -4.54 -4.99
CA ASP A 52 6.12 -5.25 -5.06
C ASP A 52 6.91 -4.87 -6.32
N ALA A 53 6.24 -4.81 -7.47
CA ALA A 53 6.84 -4.35 -8.72
C ALA A 53 7.39 -2.93 -8.61
N GLU A 54 6.64 -2.00 -8.01
CA GLU A 54 7.07 -0.61 -7.81
C GLU A 54 8.17 -0.47 -6.75
N MET A 55 8.13 -1.26 -5.66
CA MET A 55 9.19 -1.28 -4.65
C MET A 55 10.49 -1.86 -5.22
N SER A 56 10.40 -2.90 -6.05
CA SER A 56 11.54 -3.48 -6.76
C SER A 56 12.13 -2.48 -7.76
N GLN A 57 11.30 -1.70 -8.44
CA GLN A 57 11.75 -0.64 -9.37
C GLN A 57 12.29 0.60 -8.65
N SER A 58 11.70 0.97 -7.52
CA SER A 58 12.13 2.09 -6.66
C SER A 58 13.44 1.79 -5.93
N LYS A 59 13.95 0.55 -6.00
CA LYS A 59 15.28 0.19 -5.54
C LYS A 59 16.34 0.71 -6.51
N HIS A 60 16.43 2.04 -6.62
CA HIS A 60 17.57 2.76 -7.20
C HIS A 60 18.34 3.48 -6.07
N PRO A 61 19.69 3.50 -6.11
CA PRO A 61 20.56 3.65 -4.95
C PRO A 61 20.72 5.12 -4.54
N GLY A 62 19.87 5.60 -3.63
CA GLY A 62 20.04 6.90 -2.97
C GLY A 62 20.99 6.82 -1.77
N GLY A 63 22.23 6.39 -1.97
CA GLY A 63 23.26 6.35 -0.95
C GLY A 63 24.54 7.04 -1.40
N THR A 64 24.55 8.38 -1.38
CA THR A 64 25.63 9.27 -0.91
C THR A 64 25.36 10.68 -1.44
N ASN A 65 24.90 11.58 -0.58
CA ASN A 65 25.26 12.99 -0.72
C ASN A 65 25.59 13.53 0.68
N GLY A 66 26.85 13.40 1.02
CA GLY A 66 27.49 14.06 2.16
C GLY A 66 28.77 14.68 1.63
N THR A 67 28.69 15.97 1.30
CA THR A 67 29.84 16.84 1.06
C THR A 67 30.50 17.21 2.38
#